data_AF-A0A927GGF1-F1
#
_entry.id   AF-A0A927GGF1-F1
#
_cell.length_a   1.000
_cell.length_b   1.000
_cell.length_c   1.000
_cell.angle_alpha   90.00
_cell.angle_beta   90.00
_cell.angle_gamma   90.00
#
_symmetry.space_group_name_H-M   'P 1'
#
loop_
_entity.id
_entity.type
_entity.pdbx_description
1 polymer ?
#
loop_
_entity_poly.entity_id
_entity_poly.type
_entity_poly.pdbx_seq_one_letter_code
_entity_poly.pdbx_strand_id
1 'polypeptide(L)'
;MNVLNWIQICLFLTTCMHFGTPDKTHTGHEANLVRVPIGGNSWVTNELERDKTISKDGLTNWSSPASTVTTYVRFDKAGSLNLSINLRVADGKSRLRVTLLGQSKEVDVQGSTFVDYPLGQWSVAKAGYIKIVLQGISKTGATYADVTNFGISGEVIDERTAFVRDNEGNFFYWGRRGPSVHLRYPIPDGVEAEWFYNEVTVPKGSDIIGSYYMANGFGEGYFGMQVNSPTERRILFSVWSPFKTDNPSQIPDDQKILLDRKGADVVTNDFGNEGSGGQSYLRYNWVAGQTYKFLLRGQPVENGYTTYTAYFRAPDATNWQLIASFKRPKTTTYLKSLYSFLENFTPQTGNIQREVDFSNQWVRSRDGQWQELTKAQFTGDNTAKKAFRMDYAGGLKDNKRFFLRNCGFFDTYTPLKTDLTRPAQPQSPNINVAVLP
;
A
#
# COMPACT_ATOMS: atom_id res chain seq x y z
N MET A 1 50.62 85.69 -28.74
CA MET A 1 50.04 85.04 -29.94
C MET A 1 49.68 83.60 -29.58
N ASN A 2 48.37 83.34 -29.60
CA ASN A 2 47.64 82.06 -29.60
C ASN A 2 48.16 80.86 -28.80
N VAL A 3 47.43 80.58 -27.71
CA VAL A 3 47.42 79.34 -26.93
C VAL A 3 46.33 78.43 -27.51
N LEU A 4 46.67 77.22 -27.95
CA LEU A 4 45.76 76.07 -28.16
C LEU A 4 46.60 74.79 -28.31
N ASN A 5 46.81 74.04 -27.23
CA ASN A 5 46.04 72.85 -26.80
C ASN A 5 46.13 71.64 -27.75
N TRP A 6 47.06 70.72 -27.44
CA TRP A 6 47.01 69.32 -27.83
C TRP A 6 46.95 68.48 -26.55
N ILE A 7 45.82 67.82 -26.33
CA ILE A 7 45.58 66.93 -25.20
C ILE A 7 46.18 65.56 -25.55
N GLN A 8 47.17 65.11 -24.76
CA GLN A 8 47.59 63.71 -24.70
C GLN A 8 46.69 62.96 -23.71
N ILE A 9 46.03 61.90 -24.17
CA ILE A 9 45.33 60.94 -23.30
C ILE A 9 46.31 59.81 -22.98
N CYS A 10 46.79 59.77 -21.74
CA CYS A 10 47.47 58.63 -21.15
C CYS A 10 46.43 57.65 -20.58
N LEU A 11 46.30 56.45 -21.15
CA LEU A 11 45.64 55.31 -20.50
C LEU A 11 46.66 54.55 -19.66
N PHE A 12 46.55 54.67 -18.33
CA PHE A 12 47.22 53.75 -17.40
C PHE A 12 46.32 52.53 -17.19
N LEU A 13 46.81 51.34 -17.57
CA LEU A 13 46.27 50.06 -17.11
C LEU A 13 46.72 49.84 -15.66
N THR A 14 45.79 49.83 -14.71
CA THR A 14 46.00 49.36 -13.34
C THR A 14 45.51 47.92 -13.21
N THR A 15 46.45 46.99 -13.04
CA THR A 15 46.22 45.61 -12.63
C THR A 15 45.92 45.54 -11.14
N CYS A 16 44.66 45.36 -10.77
CA CYS A 16 44.26 45.01 -9.41
C CYS A 16 44.23 43.48 -9.24
N MET A 17 45.21 42.93 -8.52
CA MET A 17 45.09 41.59 -7.94
C MET A 17 44.00 41.63 -6.85
N HIS A 18 42.86 40.98 -7.08
CA HIS A 18 41.89 40.69 -6.04
C HIS A 18 42.21 39.32 -5.43
N PHE A 19 42.64 39.35 -4.17
CA PHE A 19 42.58 38.18 -3.29
C PHE A 19 41.11 37.82 -3.09
N GLY A 20 40.68 36.71 -3.69
CA GLY A 20 39.35 36.14 -3.48
C GLY A 20 39.21 35.68 -2.04
N THR A 21 38.30 36.32 -1.31
CA THR A 21 37.74 35.80 -0.05
C THR A 21 37.06 34.45 -0.30
N PRO A 22 37.08 33.50 0.65
CA PRO A 22 36.38 32.24 0.49
C PRO A 22 34.88 32.52 0.33
N ASP A 23 34.31 31.94 -0.72
CA ASP A 23 32.89 32.00 -1.02
C ASP A 23 32.10 31.43 0.18
N LYS A 24 31.36 32.30 0.86
CA LYS A 24 30.38 31.87 1.85
C LYS A 24 29.26 31.20 1.06
N THR A 25 29.31 29.89 0.94
CA THR A 25 28.19 29.08 0.45
C THR A 25 26.94 29.49 1.24
N HIS A 26 26.03 30.18 0.56
CA HIS A 26 24.75 30.61 1.10
C HIS A 26 24.00 29.40 1.65
N THR A 27 23.88 29.31 2.98
CA THR A 27 22.98 28.39 3.68
C THR A 27 21.54 28.93 3.62
N GLY A 28 21.05 29.21 2.42
CA GLY A 28 19.64 29.45 2.15
C GLY A 28 19.01 28.13 1.75
N HIS A 29 17.94 27.70 2.42
CA HIS A 29 17.12 26.62 1.89
C HIS A 29 16.65 27.01 0.48
N GLU A 30 16.85 26.16 -0.51
CA GLU A 30 16.26 26.36 -1.84
C GLU A 30 14.75 26.55 -1.70
N ALA A 31 14.17 27.44 -2.52
CA ALA A 31 12.79 27.90 -2.36
C ALA A 31 11.73 26.78 -2.37
N ASN A 32 12.07 25.58 -2.86
CA ASN A 32 11.18 24.42 -2.95
C ASN A 32 11.56 23.25 -2.03
N LEU A 33 12.30 23.49 -0.94
CA LEU A 33 12.62 22.45 0.04
C LEU A 33 11.35 21.78 0.62
N VAL A 34 11.32 20.46 0.56
CA VAL A 34 10.30 19.61 1.19
C VAL A 34 10.93 18.62 2.14
N ARG A 35 10.22 18.28 3.21
CA ARG A 35 10.65 17.28 4.19
C ARG A 35 9.98 15.95 3.90
N VAL A 36 10.77 14.89 3.82
CA VAL A 36 10.31 13.50 3.70
C VAL A 36 10.44 12.84 5.07
N PRO A 37 9.34 12.68 5.81
CA PRO A 37 9.38 12.12 7.15
C PRO A 37 9.83 10.66 7.12
N ILE A 38 10.77 10.30 8.00
CA ILE A 38 11.23 8.91 8.13
C ILE A 38 10.07 8.00 8.53
N GLY A 39 9.23 8.46 9.47
CA GLY A 39 8.15 7.67 10.08
C GLY A 39 7.11 7.12 9.09
N GLY A 40 6.85 7.81 7.99
CA GLY A 40 5.90 7.39 6.96
C GLY A 40 6.52 6.73 5.73
N ASN A 41 7.83 6.86 5.53
CA ASN A 41 8.48 6.59 4.23
C ASN A 41 9.67 5.64 4.30
N SER A 42 9.94 5.01 5.46
CA SER A 42 11.17 4.24 5.68
C SER A 42 10.95 2.82 6.21
N TRP A 43 11.88 1.93 5.83
CA TRP A 43 11.94 0.53 6.25
C TRP A 43 13.35 0.13 6.67
N VAL A 44 13.46 -0.76 7.65
CA VAL A 44 14.73 -1.27 8.17
C VAL A 44 14.91 -2.73 7.75
N THR A 45 16.11 -3.05 7.25
CA THR A 45 16.45 -4.40 6.76
C THR A 45 16.55 -5.43 7.87
N ASN A 46 17.09 -5.05 9.04
CA ASN A 46 17.22 -5.92 10.18
C ASN A 46 15.88 -6.16 10.88
N GLU A 47 15.41 -7.41 10.86
CA GLU A 47 14.11 -7.79 11.43
C GLU A 47 14.05 -7.57 12.96
N LEU A 48 15.17 -7.73 13.67
CA LEU A 48 15.24 -7.59 15.12
C LEU A 48 15.07 -6.13 15.60
N GLU A 49 15.35 -5.17 14.73
CA GLU A 49 15.24 -3.73 15.02
C GLU A 49 14.01 -3.09 14.37
N ARG A 50 13.33 -3.78 13.44
CA ARG A 50 12.28 -3.22 12.57
C ARG A 50 11.15 -2.50 13.33
N ASP A 51 10.72 -3.06 14.45
CA ASP A 51 9.61 -2.52 15.26
C ASP A 51 10.07 -1.54 16.35
N LYS A 52 11.38 -1.43 16.56
CA LYS A 52 11.96 -0.62 17.64
C LYS A 52 12.53 0.71 17.17
N THR A 53 12.82 0.81 15.87
CA THR A 53 13.59 1.94 15.35
C THR A 53 12.79 2.93 14.53
N ILE A 54 11.70 2.55 13.85
CA ILE A 54 10.87 3.49 13.09
C ILE A 54 9.56 3.76 13.83
N SER A 55 9.36 5.01 14.22
CA SER A 55 8.14 5.50 14.87
C SER A 55 7.59 6.73 14.14
N LYS A 56 6.49 7.30 14.66
CA LYS A 56 5.97 8.58 14.15
C LYS A 56 6.96 9.75 14.30
N ASP A 57 7.91 9.63 15.22
CA ASP A 57 8.91 10.65 15.50
C ASP A 57 10.18 10.48 14.65
N GLY A 58 10.24 9.42 13.83
CA GLY A 58 11.35 9.12 12.92
C GLY A 58 12.12 7.85 13.28
N LEU A 59 13.41 7.84 12.97
CA LEU A 59 14.37 6.79 13.32
C LEU A 59 14.95 7.08 14.70
N THR A 60 14.84 6.14 15.63
CA THR A 60 15.52 6.17 16.94
C THR A 60 16.07 4.78 17.25
N ASN A 61 16.82 4.62 18.35
CA ASN A 61 17.36 3.33 18.81
C ASN A 61 18.18 2.56 17.76
N TRP A 62 18.67 3.23 16.72
CA TRP A 62 19.40 2.58 15.64
C TRP A 62 20.83 2.28 16.08
N SER A 63 21.12 0.99 16.31
CA SER A 63 22.35 0.58 16.97
C SER A 63 23.14 -0.45 16.16
N SER A 64 22.49 -1.32 15.42
CA SER A 64 23.19 -2.39 14.71
C SER A 64 23.87 -1.90 13.43
N PRO A 65 25.16 -2.24 13.20
CA PRO A 65 25.84 -1.96 11.93
C PRO A 65 25.25 -2.76 10.75
N ALA A 66 24.51 -3.85 11.04
CA ALA A 66 23.84 -4.64 10.02
C ALA A 66 22.53 -3.99 9.52
N SER A 67 22.02 -2.99 10.25
CA SER A 67 20.77 -2.31 9.91
C SER A 67 20.99 -1.20 8.89
N THR A 68 20.26 -1.28 7.79
CA THR A 68 20.13 -0.17 6.83
C THR A 68 18.71 0.36 6.86
N VAL A 69 18.55 1.67 6.68
CA VAL A 69 17.25 2.34 6.62
C VAL A 69 17.03 2.81 5.21
N THR A 70 15.98 2.33 4.56
CA THR A 70 15.65 2.71 3.17
C THR A 70 14.42 3.58 3.16
N THR A 71 14.56 4.80 2.66
CA THR A 71 13.47 5.76 2.43
C THR A 71 13.13 5.82 0.95
N TYR A 72 11.84 5.94 0.62
CA TYR A 72 11.35 5.94 -0.77
C TYR A 72 10.65 7.26 -1.09
N VAL A 73 10.98 7.83 -2.25
CA VAL A 73 10.34 9.04 -2.79
C VAL A 73 10.15 8.86 -4.29
N ARG A 74 8.98 9.24 -4.82
CA ARG A 74 8.76 9.24 -6.27
C ARG A 74 8.88 10.64 -6.84
N PHE A 75 9.61 10.77 -7.94
CA PHE A 75 9.68 11.99 -8.74
C PHE A 75 8.97 11.78 -10.08
N ASP A 76 8.31 12.82 -10.59
CA ASP A 76 7.56 12.73 -11.85
C ASP A 76 8.35 13.20 -13.08
N LYS A 77 9.57 13.70 -12.87
CA LYS A 77 10.45 14.23 -13.92
C LYS A 77 11.92 14.02 -13.57
N ALA A 78 12.76 14.12 -14.60
CA ALA A 78 14.20 14.18 -14.47
C ALA A 78 14.66 15.56 -13.99
N GLY A 79 15.88 15.66 -13.46
CA GLY A 79 16.48 16.92 -13.02
C GLY A 79 17.47 16.76 -11.87
N SER A 80 17.99 17.88 -11.38
CA SER A 80 18.81 17.93 -10.16
C SER A 80 17.99 17.70 -8.88
N LEU A 81 18.59 16.98 -7.92
CA LEU A 81 18.07 16.72 -6.57
C LEU A 81 19.13 17.09 -5.54
N ASN A 82 18.86 18.09 -4.72
CA ASN A 82 19.66 18.40 -3.54
C ASN A 82 19.09 17.64 -2.33
N LEU A 83 19.98 17.05 -1.51
CA LEU A 83 19.60 16.24 -0.36
C LEU A 83 20.27 16.76 0.92
N SER A 84 19.50 16.81 1.99
CA SER A 84 19.96 16.97 3.37
C SER A 84 19.29 15.96 4.29
N ILE A 85 19.81 15.81 5.51
CA ILE A 85 19.23 14.93 6.54
C ILE A 85 19.12 15.68 7.87
N ASN A 86 17.93 15.64 8.48
CA ASN A 86 17.67 16.23 9.77
C ASN A 86 17.87 15.18 10.88
N LEU A 87 18.93 15.35 11.67
CA LEU A 87 19.30 14.35 12.68
C LEU A 87 19.97 14.97 13.91
N ARG A 88 20.08 14.17 14.97
CA ARG A 88 20.93 14.43 16.13
C ARG A 88 21.71 13.18 16.54
N VAL A 89 22.81 13.38 17.24
CA VAL A 89 23.58 12.33 17.92
C VAL A 89 23.69 12.73 19.38
N ALA A 90 22.81 12.16 20.21
CA ALA A 90 22.63 12.58 21.61
C ALA A 90 23.93 12.50 22.43
N ASP A 91 24.77 11.50 22.15
CA ASP A 91 26.08 11.32 22.76
C ASP A 91 27.11 10.80 21.74
N GLY A 92 28.33 11.30 21.84
CA GLY A 92 29.44 10.93 20.97
C GLY A 92 29.37 11.49 19.55
N LYS A 93 29.96 10.75 18.61
CA LYS A 93 30.03 11.06 17.18
C LYS A 93 29.70 9.83 16.36
N SER A 94 29.14 10.05 15.18
CA SER A 94 28.86 8.97 14.23
C SER A 94 29.32 9.35 12.83
N ARG A 95 29.74 8.33 12.07
CA ARG A 95 29.89 8.42 10.62
C ARG A 95 28.76 7.68 9.96
N LEU A 96 28.02 8.36 9.11
CA LEU A 96 26.90 7.81 8.36
C LEU A 96 27.23 7.79 6.87
N ARG A 97 26.65 6.83 6.14
CA ARG A 97 26.68 6.77 4.69
C ARG A 97 25.27 6.85 4.13
N VAL A 98 25.07 7.73 3.16
CA VAL A 98 23.84 7.82 2.39
C VAL A 98 24.12 7.42 0.96
N THR A 99 23.34 6.48 0.44
CA THR A 99 23.43 5.98 -0.94
C THR A 99 22.13 6.21 -1.67
N LEU A 100 22.19 6.89 -2.82
CA LEU A 100 21.08 6.96 -3.78
C LEU A 100 21.64 6.95 -5.21
N LEU A 101 20.89 6.38 -6.15
CA LEU A 101 21.28 6.29 -7.57
C LEU A 101 22.69 5.70 -7.81
N GLY A 102 23.08 4.73 -6.98
CA GLY A 102 24.39 4.07 -7.07
C GLY A 102 25.57 4.91 -6.54
N GLN A 103 25.34 6.14 -6.10
CA GLN A 103 26.36 7.02 -5.55
C GLN A 103 26.23 7.12 -4.04
N SER A 104 27.36 7.16 -3.33
CA SER A 104 27.39 7.23 -1.87
C SER A 104 28.09 8.50 -1.37
N LYS A 105 27.56 9.06 -0.29
CA LYS A 105 28.17 10.15 0.47
C LYS A 105 28.33 9.73 1.93
N GLU A 106 29.51 9.95 2.49
CA GLU A 106 29.72 9.84 3.93
C GLU A 106 29.68 11.21 4.60
N VAL A 107 29.15 11.25 5.82
CA VAL A 107 29.05 12.45 6.64
C VAL A 107 29.36 12.10 8.10
N ASP A 108 30.23 12.90 8.71
CA ASP A 108 30.51 12.84 10.14
C ASP A 108 29.52 13.77 10.88
N VAL A 109 28.84 13.24 11.90
CA VAL A 109 27.74 13.91 12.60
C VAL A 109 27.91 13.82 14.12
N GLN A 110 27.43 14.85 14.84
CA GLN A 110 27.54 14.96 16.29
C GLN A 110 26.57 16.02 16.82
N GLY A 111 26.20 15.95 18.10
CA GLY A 111 25.45 17.00 18.79
C GLY A 111 24.02 16.60 19.14
N SER A 112 23.55 17.07 20.30
CA SER A 112 22.31 16.63 20.93
C SER A 112 21.04 17.32 20.42
N THR A 113 21.17 18.31 19.55
CA THR A 113 20.05 19.02 18.92
C THR A 113 19.86 18.58 17.48
N PHE A 114 18.61 18.55 17.01
CA PHE A 114 18.33 18.27 15.60
C PHE A 114 18.84 19.39 14.71
N VAL A 115 19.67 19.04 13.72
CA VAL A 115 20.20 19.96 12.73
C VAL A 115 20.18 19.32 11.34
N ASP A 116 20.13 20.15 10.30
CA ASP A 116 20.21 19.69 8.92
C ASP A 116 21.67 19.57 8.46
N TYR A 117 22.05 18.36 8.06
CA TYR A 117 23.33 18.11 7.40
C TYR A 117 23.14 18.04 5.89
N PRO A 118 23.77 18.93 5.10
CA PRO A 118 23.74 18.83 3.64
C PRO A 118 24.54 17.60 3.20
N LEU A 119 23.95 16.81 2.29
CA LEU A 119 24.55 15.59 1.76
C LEU A 119 25.09 15.78 0.34
N GLY A 120 24.51 16.70 -0.43
CA GLY A 120 25.00 17.09 -1.76
C GLY A 120 23.89 17.12 -2.80
N GLN A 121 24.29 16.97 -4.06
CA GLN A 121 23.40 17.00 -5.23
C GLN A 121 23.55 15.73 -6.05
N TRP A 122 22.44 15.24 -6.59
CA TRP A 122 22.33 14.09 -7.49
C TRP A 122 21.56 14.47 -8.75
N SER A 123 21.77 13.73 -9.84
CA SER A 123 20.98 13.85 -11.07
C SER A 123 19.99 12.69 -11.20
N VAL A 124 18.70 13.00 -11.22
CA VAL A 124 17.62 12.05 -11.47
C VAL A 124 17.39 11.96 -12.97
N ALA A 125 17.62 10.80 -13.56
CA ALA A 125 17.57 10.62 -15.01
C ALA A 125 16.15 10.48 -15.59
N LYS A 126 15.17 10.04 -14.78
CA LYS A 126 13.80 9.79 -15.21
C LYS A 126 12.81 9.78 -14.04
N ALA A 127 11.52 9.88 -14.37
CA ALA A 127 10.44 9.67 -13.42
C ALA A 127 10.46 8.26 -12.82
N GLY A 128 10.08 8.14 -11.55
CA GLY A 128 10.05 6.87 -10.82
C GLY A 128 10.38 7.03 -9.35
N TYR A 129 10.36 5.90 -8.64
CA TYR A 129 10.76 5.80 -7.25
C TYR A 129 12.28 5.77 -7.12
N ILE A 130 12.79 6.56 -6.19
CA ILE A 130 14.18 6.55 -5.76
C ILE A 130 14.24 6.00 -4.34
N LYS A 131 15.25 5.15 -4.11
CA LYS A 131 15.64 4.64 -2.80
C LYS A 131 16.78 5.50 -2.25
N ILE A 132 16.60 6.03 -1.05
CA ILE A 132 17.62 6.70 -0.27
C ILE A 132 17.99 5.74 0.86
N VAL A 133 19.19 5.19 0.83
CA VAL A 133 19.65 4.19 1.80
C VAL A 133 20.60 4.85 2.79
N LEU A 134 20.25 4.82 4.07
CA LEU A 134 21.06 5.29 5.18
C LEU A 134 21.71 4.10 5.90
N GLN A 135 23.02 4.20 6.13
CA GLN A 135 23.84 3.17 6.78
C GLN A 135 24.74 3.81 7.84
N GLY A 136 24.96 3.09 8.95
CA GLY A 136 25.86 3.50 10.02
C GLY A 136 27.24 2.89 9.77
N ILE A 137 28.27 3.71 9.67
CA ILE A 137 29.65 3.27 9.40
C ILE A 137 30.42 3.10 10.71
N SER A 138 30.39 4.12 11.56
CA SER A 138 30.98 4.06 12.90
C SER A 138 30.20 4.96 13.86
N LYS A 139 30.32 4.67 15.15
CA LYS A 139 29.74 5.45 16.25
C LYS A 139 30.61 5.30 17.50
N THR A 140 30.67 6.33 18.32
CA THR A 140 31.31 6.26 19.66
C THR A 140 30.29 6.12 20.78
N GLY A 141 29.04 6.54 20.54
CA GLY A 141 27.92 6.37 21.47
C GLY A 141 27.15 5.06 21.27
N ALA A 142 26.06 4.88 22.01
CA ALA A 142 25.23 3.67 21.96
C ALA A 142 24.44 3.52 20.65
N THR A 143 24.01 4.63 20.04
CA THR A 143 23.21 4.67 18.79
C THR A 143 23.93 5.48 17.71
N TYR A 144 23.59 5.26 16.45
CA TYR A 144 24.15 6.00 15.32
C TYR A 144 23.60 7.43 15.25
N ALA A 145 22.28 7.59 15.31
CA ALA A 145 21.59 8.88 15.32
C ALA A 145 20.10 8.70 15.61
N ASP A 146 19.44 9.78 16.03
CA ASP A 146 18.01 9.95 15.83
C ASP A 146 17.79 10.77 14.55
N VAL A 147 16.89 10.36 13.66
CA VAL A 147 16.65 11.01 12.35
C VAL A 147 15.16 11.26 12.16
N THR A 148 14.75 12.50 11.90
CA THR A 148 13.32 12.82 11.72
C THR A 148 12.90 12.78 10.25
N ASN A 149 13.73 13.33 9.36
CA ASN A 149 13.41 13.47 7.93
C ASN A 149 14.65 13.64 7.05
N PHE A 150 14.47 13.35 5.76
CA PHE A 150 15.33 13.90 4.72
C PHE A 150 14.76 15.23 4.23
N GLY A 151 15.62 16.20 3.93
CA GLY A 151 15.26 17.39 3.16
C GLY A 151 15.59 17.17 1.69
N ILE A 152 14.62 17.44 0.80
CA ILE A 152 14.79 17.35 -0.66
C ILE A 152 14.43 18.67 -1.33
N SER A 153 15.25 19.13 -2.27
CA SER A 153 15.00 20.32 -3.08
C SER A 153 15.62 20.16 -4.48
N GLY A 154 15.41 21.13 -5.37
CA GLY A 154 15.97 21.12 -6.73
C GLY A 154 14.92 20.92 -7.83
N GLU A 155 15.35 20.74 -9.07
CA GLU A 155 14.49 20.75 -10.26
C GLU A 155 13.47 19.62 -10.30
N VAL A 156 13.75 18.49 -9.66
CA VAL A 156 12.87 17.30 -9.64
C VAL A 156 11.63 17.50 -8.77
N ILE A 157 11.64 18.50 -7.90
CA ILE A 157 10.58 18.73 -6.91
C ILE A 157 9.46 19.59 -7.49
N ASP A 158 8.23 19.10 -7.38
CA ASP A 158 6.98 19.79 -7.73
C ASP A 158 5.79 19.18 -6.95
N GLU A 159 4.56 19.62 -7.22
CA GLU A 159 3.37 19.10 -6.53
C GLU A 159 3.11 17.59 -6.76
N ARG A 160 3.69 17.00 -7.82
CA ARG A 160 3.55 15.58 -8.19
C ARG A 160 4.60 14.69 -7.53
N THR A 161 5.54 15.27 -6.79
CA THR A 161 6.47 14.49 -5.96
C THR A 161 5.68 13.72 -4.90
N ALA A 162 5.77 12.39 -4.95
CA ALA A 162 4.92 11.50 -4.15
C ALA A 162 5.70 10.79 -3.04
N PHE A 163 5.25 11.03 -1.82
CA PHE A 163 5.65 10.40 -0.57
C PHE A 163 4.56 10.70 0.48
N VAL A 164 4.60 10.01 1.62
CA VAL A 164 3.70 10.25 2.74
C VAL A 164 4.12 11.54 3.45
N ARG A 165 3.33 12.61 3.32
CA ARG A 165 3.72 13.98 3.71
C ARG A 165 3.73 14.20 5.21
N ASP A 166 2.76 13.65 5.92
CA ASP A 166 2.52 13.89 7.34
C ASP A 166 1.77 12.71 7.99
N ASN A 167 1.56 12.78 9.30
CA ASN A 167 0.84 11.78 10.07
C ASN A 167 -0.60 12.19 10.40
N GLU A 168 -1.17 13.19 9.70
CA GLU A 168 -2.58 13.53 9.89
C GLU A 168 -3.43 12.28 9.61
N GLY A 169 -4.46 12.01 10.41
CA GLY A 169 -5.29 10.80 10.22
C GLY A 169 -4.52 9.47 10.27
N ASN A 170 -3.37 9.41 10.97
CA ASN A 170 -2.51 8.22 11.08
C ASN A 170 -1.86 7.79 9.75
N PHE A 171 -1.60 8.74 8.84
CA PHE A 171 -1.07 8.42 7.51
C PHE A 171 0.32 7.80 7.50
N PHE A 172 1.13 7.87 8.56
CA PHE A 172 2.37 7.10 8.60
C PHE A 172 2.11 5.59 8.69
N TYR A 173 1.07 5.18 9.42
CA TYR A 173 0.62 3.79 9.45
C TYR A 173 0.03 3.37 8.09
N TRP A 174 -0.94 4.14 7.57
CA TRP A 174 -1.62 3.82 6.30
C TRP A 174 -0.69 3.90 5.09
N GLY A 175 0.14 4.94 5.03
CA GLY A 175 1.12 5.14 3.97
C GLY A 175 2.20 4.06 3.94
N ARG A 176 2.60 3.52 5.11
CA ARG A 176 3.51 2.38 5.18
C ARG A 176 2.84 1.05 4.87
N ARG A 177 1.55 0.87 5.18
CA ARG A 177 0.78 -0.27 4.63
C ARG A 177 0.76 -0.21 3.10
N GLY A 178 0.63 0.98 2.54
CA GLY A 178 0.60 1.20 1.10
C GLY A 178 -0.83 1.18 0.55
N PRO A 179 -0.99 1.41 -0.77
CA PRO A 179 -2.29 1.60 -1.39
C PRO A 179 -3.00 0.27 -1.60
N SER A 180 -4.13 0.04 -0.92
CA SER A 180 -5.03 -1.06 -1.28
C SER A 180 -5.70 -0.77 -2.63
N VAL A 181 -5.82 -1.80 -3.46
CA VAL A 181 -6.37 -1.70 -4.81
C VAL A 181 -7.53 -2.67 -5.00
N HIS A 182 -8.48 -2.34 -5.87
CA HIS A 182 -9.74 -3.06 -6.02
C HIS A 182 -10.14 -3.21 -7.48
N LEU A 183 -10.88 -4.27 -7.77
CA LEU A 183 -11.64 -4.46 -9.01
C LEU A 183 -13.12 -4.46 -8.66
N ARG A 184 -13.90 -3.57 -9.26
CA ARG A 184 -15.37 -3.56 -9.13
C ARG A 184 -16.00 -4.24 -10.34
N TYR A 185 -16.83 -5.24 -10.10
CA TYR A 185 -17.50 -5.98 -11.17
C TYR A 185 -18.95 -5.47 -11.32
N PRO A 186 -19.29 -4.82 -12.44
CA PRO A 186 -20.66 -4.38 -12.68
C PRO A 186 -21.56 -5.61 -12.88
N ILE A 187 -22.68 -5.64 -12.15
CA ILE A 187 -23.75 -6.62 -12.36
C ILE A 187 -24.55 -6.16 -13.60
N PRO A 188 -24.88 -7.05 -14.55
CA PRO A 188 -25.73 -6.69 -15.69
C PRO A 188 -27.10 -6.16 -15.25
N ASP A 189 -27.64 -5.20 -16.01
CA ASP A 189 -28.93 -4.58 -15.69
C ASP A 189 -30.06 -5.61 -15.60
N GLY A 190 -30.93 -5.44 -14.61
CA GLY A 190 -32.06 -6.35 -14.36
C GLY A 190 -31.70 -7.68 -13.68
N VAL A 191 -30.42 -7.93 -13.38
CA VAL A 191 -30.01 -9.17 -12.70
C VAL A 191 -30.06 -9.02 -11.19
N GLU A 192 -30.95 -9.79 -10.56
CA GLU A 192 -30.90 -10.04 -9.11
C GLU A 192 -29.88 -11.16 -8.82
N ALA A 193 -28.63 -10.76 -8.59
CA ALA A 193 -27.50 -11.68 -8.38
C ALA A 193 -27.59 -12.39 -7.01
N GLU A 194 -28.03 -13.64 -7.00
CA GLU A 194 -28.09 -14.44 -5.77
C GLU A 194 -26.73 -15.07 -5.45
N TRP A 195 -25.95 -15.43 -6.47
CA TRP A 195 -24.64 -16.03 -6.30
C TRP A 195 -23.56 -15.23 -7.02
N PHE A 196 -22.36 -15.18 -6.44
CA PHE A 196 -21.15 -14.66 -7.05
C PHE A 196 -20.02 -15.70 -6.93
N TYR A 197 -19.42 -16.06 -8.06
CA TYR A 197 -18.31 -16.99 -8.20
C TYR A 197 -17.08 -16.25 -8.73
N ASN A 198 -15.91 -16.56 -8.16
CA ASN A 198 -14.62 -16.03 -8.60
C ASN A 198 -13.51 -17.05 -8.31
N GLU A 199 -12.43 -16.99 -9.08
CA GLU A 199 -11.22 -17.78 -8.87
C GLU A 199 -10.04 -16.88 -8.55
N VAL A 200 -9.24 -17.25 -7.56
CA VAL A 200 -8.08 -16.48 -7.10
C VAL A 200 -6.81 -17.28 -7.23
N THR A 201 -5.81 -16.70 -7.89
CA THR A 201 -4.45 -17.27 -7.97
C THR A 201 -3.45 -16.24 -7.48
N VAL A 202 -2.76 -16.54 -6.39
CA VAL A 202 -1.63 -15.73 -5.91
C VAL A 202 -0.35 -16.27 -6.56
N PRO A 203 0.36 -15.51 -7.40
CA PRO A 203 1.61 -15.96 -8.00
C PRO A 203 2.65 -16.39 -6.95
N LYS A 204 3.54 -17.33 -7.30
CA LYS A 204 4.64 -17.72 -6.41
C LYS A 204 5.49 -16.50 -6.04
N GLY A 205 5.79 -16.35 -4.75
CA GLY A 205 6.55 -15.22 -4.22
C GLY A 205 5.71 -13.98 -3.93
N SER A 206 4.42 -13.97 -4.26
CA SER A 206 3.51 -12.87 -3.92
C SER A 206 2.75 -13.09 -2.62
N ASP A 207 2.91 -14.24 -1.95
CA ASP A 207 2.28 -14.63 -0.68
C ASP A 207 2.95 -14.01 0.54
N ILE A 208 3.06 -12.68 0.53
CA ILE A 208 3.74 -11.90 1.55
C ILE A 208 2.89 -11.83 2.83
N ILE A 209 3.52 -11.96 4.00
CA ILE A 209 2.84 -11.76 5.29
C ILE A 209 2.21 -10.36 5.35
N GLY A 210 1.00 -10.28 5.89
CA GLY A 210 0.24 -9.05 5.91
C GLY A 210 -0.66 -8.86 4.68
N SER A 211 -0.78 -9.85 3.80
CA SER A 211 -1.61 -9.71 2.59
C SER A 211 -3.01 -10.24 2.79
N TYR A 212 -3.99 -9.51 2.26
CA TYR A 212 -5.35 -10.00 2.06
C TYR A 212 -5.72 -9.98 0.57
N TYR A 213 -5.94 -11.17 0.01
CA TYR A 213 -6.42 -11.42 -1.35
C TYR A 213 -7.93 -11.66 -1.30
N MET A 214 -8.70 -10.58 -1.34
CA MET A 214 -10.14 -10.64 -1.20
C MET A 214 -10.79 -11.00 -2.53
N ALA A 215 -11.52 -12.12 -2.56
CA ALA A 215 -12.09 -12.71 -3.76
C ALA A 215 -13.49 -12.17 -4.07
N ASN A 216 -14.42 -12.32 -3.13
CA ASN A 216 -15.85 -12.08 -3.33
C ASN A 216 -16.36 -11.06 -2.31
N GLY A 217 -16.20 -9.80 -2.65
CA GLY A 217 -16.78 -8.69 -1.90
C GLY A 217 -18.18 -8.37 -2.38
N PHE A 218 -18.98 -7.81 -1.48
CA PHE A 218 -20.36 -7.40 -1.70
C PHE A 218 -20.68 -6.19 -0.81
N GLY A 219 -21.84 -5.55 -1.02
CA GLY A 219 -22.22 -4.31 -0.34
C GLY A 219 -22.11 -4.36 1.19
N GLU A 220 -22.26 -5.53 1.79
CA GLU A 220 -22.31 -5.73 3.24
C GLU A 220 -21.16 -6.58 3.78
N GLY A 221 -20.13 -6.89 3.00
CA GLY A 221 -19.03 -7.70 3.52
C GLY A 221 -17.93 -8.05 2.51
N TYR A 222 -17.11 -9.02 2.93
CA TYR A 222 -15.98 -9.51 2.16
C TYR A 222 -15.72 -11.01 2.41
N PHE A 223 -15.17 -11.67 1.39
CA PHE A 223 -14.78 -13.08 1.46
C PHE A 223 -13.50 -13.32 0.65
N GLY A 224 -12.46 -13.89 1.27
CA GLY A 224 -11.18 -14.12 0.59
C GLY A 224 -10.18 -14.90 1.43
N MET A 225 -8.88 -14.70 1.15
CA MET A 225 -7.80 -15.42 1.85
C MET A 225 -6.60 -14.54 2.22
N GLN A 226 -5.97 -14.86 3.35
CA GLN A 226 -4.93 -14.05 3.98
C GLN A 226 -3.62 -14.82 4.21
N VAL A 227 -2.51 -14.10 4.30
CA VAL A 227 -1.24 -14.59 4.88
C VAL A 227 -1.03 -13.91 6.22
N ASN A 228 -1.30 -14.63 7.30
CA ASN A 228 -1.35 -14.06 8.65
C ASN A 228 0.02 -14.14 9.33
N SER A 229 0.77 -15.21 9.10
CA SER A 229 2.10 -15.43 9.68
C SER A 229 2.91 -16.39 8.79
N PRO A 230 4.19 -16.69 9.15
CA PRO A 230 4.95 -17.74 8.46
C PRO A 230 4.29 -19.13 8.49
N THR A 231 3.41 -19.39 9.46
CA THR A 231 2.83 -20.72 9.72
C THR A 231 1.30 -20.76 9.65
N GLU A 232 0.64 -19.62 9.48
CA GLU A 232 -0.81 -19.53 9.44
C GLU A 232 -1.32 -18.68 8.27
N ARG A 233 -2.28 -19.26 7.55
CA ARG A 233 -3.08 -18.60 6.53
C ARG A 233 -4.56 -18.88 6.79
N ARG A 234 -5.41 -17.94 6.40
CA ARG A 234 -6.84 -18.00 6.67
C ARG A 234 -7.66 -17.82 5.41
N ILE A 235 -8.78 -18.53 5.34
CA ILE A 235 -9.92 -18.18 4.50
C ILE A 235 -10.87 -17.39 5.38
N LEU A 236 -11.15 -16.12 5.07
CA LEU A 236 -11.88 -15.18 5.93
C LEU A 236 -13.17 -14.73 5.24
N PHE A 237 -14.29 -14.77 5.97
CA PHE A 237 -15.59 -14.26 5.55
C PHE A 237 -16.21 -13.38 6.64
N SER A 238 -16.54 -12.14 6.30
CA SER A 238 -17.13 -11.17 7.23
C SER A 238 -18.35 -10.48 6.65
N VAL A 239 -19.30 -10.14 7.52
CA VAL A 239 -20.52 -9.38 7.23
C VAL A 239 -20.63 -8.23 8.22
N TRP A 240 -20.73 -7.00 7.74
CA TRP A 240 -20.96 -5.83 8.59
C TRP A 240 -22.41 -5.79 9.12
N SER A 241 -22.55 -5.44 10.40
CA SER A 241 -23.83 -5.07 10.99
C SER A 241 -24.42 -3.84 10.25
N PRO A 242 -25.76 -3.69 10.17
CA PRO A 242 -26.36 -2.42 9.79
C PRO A 242 -26.09 -1.28 10.78
N PHE A 243 -25.67 -1.59 12.02
CA PHE A 243 -25.35 -0.59 13.03
C PHE A 243 -23.94 -0.02 12.83
N LYS A 244 -23.84 1.31 12.77
CA LYS A 244 -22.56 2.00 12.55
C LYS A 244 -21.80 2.18 13.86
N THR A 245 -20.80 1.33 14.09
CA THR A 245 -19.86 1.45 15.21
C THR A 245 -18.56 0.73 14.87
N ASP A 246 -17.46 1.14 15.51
CA ASP A 246 -16.18 0.42 15.50
C ASP A 246 -16.04 -0.55 16.68
N ASN A 247 -17.01 -0.56 17.61
CA ASN A 247 -17.02 -1.49 18.74
C ASN A 247 -18.22 -2.46 18.64
N PRO A 248 -18.00 -3.76 18.34
CA PRO A 248 -19.09 -4.72 18.19
C PRO A 248 -19.93 -4.89 19.45
N SER A 249 -19.37 -4.64 20.64
CA SER A 249 -20.13 -4.74 21.89
C SER A 249 -21.23 -3.68 22.04
N GLN A 250 -21.21 -2.64 21.21
CA GLN A 250 -22.23 -1.59 21.18
C GLN A 250 -23.40 -1.90 20.24
N ILE A 251 -23.30 -2.96 19.44
CA ILE A 251 -24.36 -3.32 18.48
C ILE A 251 -25.59 -3.79 19.28
N PRO A 252 -26.77 -3.15 19.09
CA PRO A 252 -28.01 -3.63 19.70
C PRO A 252 -28.34 -5.06 19.25
N ASP A 253 -28.98 -5.85 20.11
CA ASP A 253 -29.26 -7.27 19.83
C ASP A 253 -30.04 -7.48 18.53
N ASP A 254 -30.95 -6.56 18.18
CA ASP A 254 -31.76 -6.59 16.95
C ASP A 254 -30.98 -6.24 15.66
N GLN A 255 -29.70 -5.91 15.79
CA GLN A 255 -28.80 -5.51 14.72
C GLN A 255 -27.51 -6.33 14.66
N LYS A 256 -27.34 -7.29 15.58
CA LYS A 256 -26.21 -8.23 15.54
C LYS A 256 -26.31 -9.14 14.34
N ILE A 257 -25.14 -9.51 13.80
CA ILE A 257 -25.06 -10.57 12.80
C ILE A 257 -25.30 -11.90 13.49
N LEU A 258 -26.23 -12.69 12.97
CA LEU A 258 -26.58 -13.99 13.55
C LEU A 258 -25.90 -15.10 12.78
N LEU A 259 -25.16 -15.96 13.46
CA LEU A 259 -24.63 -17.18 12.87
C LEU A 259 -25.76 -18.20 12.68
N ASP A 260 -26.00 -18.62 11.44
CA ASP A 260 -26.97 -19.67 11.11
C ASP A 260 -26.31 -21.04 11.08
N ARG A 261 -25.23 -21.17 10.29
CA ARG A 261 -24.45 -22.41 10.13
C ARG A 261 -22.98 -22.09 9.89
N LYS A 262 -22.10 -23.04 10.19
CA LYS A 262 -20.68 -22.98 9.84
C LYS A 262 -20.12 -24.35 9.47
N GLY A 263 -19.07 -24.36 8.67
CA GLY A 263 -18.37 -25.60 8.35
C GLY A 263 -17.54 -26.14 9.51
N ALA A 264 -17.05 -27.37 9.33
CA ALA A 264 -16.07 -27.96 10.23
C ALA A 264 -14.83 -27.07 10.36
N ASP A 265 -14.27 -27.01 11.57
CA ASP A 265 -13.04 -26.26 11.90
C ASP A 265 -13.09 -24.73 11.67
N VAL A 266 -14.26 -24.19 11.31
CA VAL A 266 -14.46 -22.75 11.17
C VAL A 266 -14.62 -22.09 12.54
N VAL A 267 -13.79 -21.09 12.77
CA VAL A 267 -13.86 -20.20 13.93
C VAL A 267 -14.75 -19.01 13.59
N THR A 268 -15.59 -18.58 14.53
CA THR A 268 -16.54 -17.48 14.36
C THR A 268 -16.40 -16.49 15.51
N ASN A 269 -16.26 -15.21 15.19
CA ASN A 269 -16.06 -14.12 16.15
C ASN A 269 -16.85 -12.87 15.69
N ASP A 270 -16.95 -11.87 16.55
CA ASP A 270 -17.28 -10.51 16.14
C ASP A 270 -16.01 -9.75 15.69
N PHE A 271 -16.17 -8.65 14.94
CA PHE A 271 -15.09 -7.74 14.54
C PHE A 271 -15.47 -6.26 14.69
N GLY A 272 -14.46 -5.39 14.72
CA GLY A 272 -14.57 -3.94 14.94
C GLY A 272 -13.42 -3.15 14.31
N ASN A 273 -13.32 -1.85 14.62
CA ASN A 273 -12.31 -0.87 14.17
C ASN A 273 -12.35 -0.48 12.68
N GLU A 274 -13.25 -1.07 11.90
CA GLU A 274 -13.45 -0.80 10.46
C GLU A 274 -14.94 -0.92 10.11
N GLY A 275 -15.78 -0.33 10.96
CA GLY A 275 -17.13 -0.85 11.19
C GLY A 275 -17.08 -2.12 12.04
N SER A 276 -18.27 -2.68 12.34
CA SER A 276 -18.40 -3.86 13.19
C SER A 276 -19.40 -4.87 12.64
N GLY A 277 -19.22 -6.15 12.98
CA GLY A 277 -20.10 -7.21 12.50
C GLY A 277 -19.63 -8.60 12.89
N GLY A 278 -20.11 -9.60 12.17
CA GLY A 278 -19.73 -11.00 12.37
C GLY A 278 -18.67 -11.43 11.37
N GLN A 279 -17.66 -12.17 11.83
CA GLN A 279 -16.62 -12.77 11.01
C GLN A 279 -16.48 -14.26 11.27
N SER A 280 -15.96 -14.96 10.26
CA SER A 280 -15.64 -16.37 10.32
C SER A 280 -14.34 -16.64 9.56
N TYR A 281 -13.54 -17.58 10.05
CA TYR A 281 -12.37 -18.03 9.29
C TYR A 281 -12.07 -19.52 9.45
N LEU A 282 -11.56 -20.09 8.37
CA LEU A 282 -10.93 -21.41 8.36
C LEU A 282 -9.41 -21.21 8.33
N ARG A 283 -8.66 -21.87 9.21
CA ARG A 283 -7.21 -21.98 9.07
C ARG A 283 -6.91 -22.97 7.95
N TYR A 284 -6.40 -22.45 6.85
CA TYR A 284 -6.08 -23.25 5.67
C TYR A 284 -4.81 -22.69 5.05
N ASN A 285 -3.70 -23.43 5.18
CA ASN A 285 -2.38 -23.06 4.69
C ASN A 285 -2.27 -23.20 3.16
N TRP A 286 -3.07 -22.39 2.44
CA TRP A 286 -3.06 -22.32 0.99
C TRP A 286 -1.66 -21.99 0.45
N VAL A 287 -1.35 -22.55 -0.71
CA VAL A 287 -0.05 -22.44 -1.37
C VAL A 287 -0.15 -21.53 -2.59
N ALA A 288 0.83 -20.65 -2.75
CA ALA A 288 0.94 -19.77 -3.91
C ALA A 288 1.19 -20.57 -5.22
N GLY A 289 0.69 -20.04 -6.33
CA GLY A 289 0.73 -20.66 -7.66
C GLY A 289 -0.46 -21.59 -7.94
N GLN A 290 -1.34 -21.81 -6.97
CA GLN A 290 -2.56 -22.60 -7.14
C GLN A 290 -3.80 -21.70 -7.26
N THR A 291 -4.86 -22.22 -7.89
CA THR A 291 -6.12 -21.51 -8.11
C THR A 291 -7.20 -21.99 -7.17
N TYR A 292 -7.66 -21.10 -6.30
CA TYR A 292 -8.71 -21.34 -5.32
C TYR A 292 -10.05 -20.78 -5.79
N LYS A 293 -11.15 -21.41 -5.39
CA LYS A 293 -12.49 -21.03 -5.84
C LYS A 293 -13.31 -20.51 -4.68
N PHE A 294 -14.00 -19.40 -4.91
CA PHE A 294 -14.84 -18.72 -3.94
C PHE A 294 -16.24 -18.60 -4.51
N LEU A 295 -17.23 -19.05 -3.74
CA LEU A 295 -18.64 -18.94 -4.08
C LEU A 295 -19.36 -18.29 -2.90
N LEU A 296 -20.07 -17.20 -3.19
CA LEU A 296 -20.84 -16.44 -2.22
C LEU A 296 -22.31 -16.46 -2.63
N ARG A 297 -23.20 -16.67 -1.67
CA ARG A 297 -24.65 -16.49 -1.83
C ARG A 297 -25.12 -15.32 -0.99
N GLY A 298 -25.97 -14.45 -1.54
CA GLY A 298 -26.73 -13.46 -0.80
C GLY A 298 -28.20 -13.59 -1.15
N GLN A 299 -29.03 -13.95 -0.17
CA GLN A 299 -30.44 -14.25 -0.40
C GLN A 299 -31.31 -13.53 0.64
N PRO A 300 -32.28 -12.70 0.22
CA PRO A 300 -33.32 -12.20 1.12
C PRO A 300 -34.11 -13.36 1.73
N VAL A 301 -34.39 -13.28 3.02
CA VAL A 301 -35.25 -14.23 3.73
C VAL A 301 -36.34 -13.46 4.49
N GLU A 302 -37.25 -14.19 5.13
CA GLU A 302 -38.36 -13.60 5.88
C GLU A 302 -37.90 -12.64 7.00
N ASN A 303 -38.82 -11.83 7.51
CA ASN A 303 -38.61 -10.95 8.67
C ASN A 303 -37.53 -9.86 8.49
N GLY A 304 -37.25 -9.45 7.24
CA GLY A 304 -36.33 -8.34 6.96
C GLY A 304 -34.86 -8.71 7.13
N TYR A 305 -34.51 -9.97 6.90
CA TYR A 305 -33.14 -10.47 6.93
C TYR A 305 -32.64 -10.80 5.52
N THR A 306 -31.32 -10.74 5.37
CA THR A 306 -30.61 -11.32 4.24
C THR A 306 -29.59 -12.31 4.78
N THR A 307 -29.58 -13.52 4.21
CA THR A 307 -28.61 -14.56 4.55
C THR A 307 -27.45 -14.51 3.57
N TYR A 308 -26.23 -14.40 4.09
CA TYR A 308 -24.99 -14.47 3.32
C TYR A 308 -24.27 -15.76 3.63
N THR A 309 -24.00 -16.59 2.62
CA THR A 309 -23.34 -17.89 2.81
C THR A 309 -22.10 -17.99 1.92
N ALA A 310 -20.97 -18.31 2.54
CA ALA A 310 -19.68 -18.38 1.86
C ALA A 310 -19.19 -19.84 1.75
N TYR A 311 -18.77 -20.23 0.55
CA TYR A 311 -18.20 -21.55 0.26
C TYR A 311 -16.83 -21.41 -0.39
N PHE A 312 -15.90 -22.25 0.05
CA PHE A 312 -14.52 -22.30 -0.43
C PHE A 312 -14.22 -23.66 -1.06
N ARG A 313 -13.45 -23.67 -2.16
CA ARG A 313 -12.92 -24.91 -2.73
C ARG A 313 -11.44 -24.77 -3.05
N ALA A 314 -10.65 -25.66 -2.46
CA ALA A 314 -9.24 -25.85 -2.83
C ALA A 314 -9.11 -26.42 -4.26
N PRO A 315 -7.97 -26.23 -4.94
CA PRO A 315 -7.78 -26.64 -6.33
C PRO A 315 -8.12 -28.11 -6.61
N ASP A 316 -7.61 -29.01 -5.78
CA ASP A 316 -7.76 -30.47 -5.94
C ASP A 316 -8.95 -31.05 -5.16
N ALA A 317 -9.73 -30.20 -4.48
CA ALA A 317 -10.91 -30.64 -3.75
C ALA A 317 -12.09 -30.83 -4.71
N THR A 318 -12.75 -31.99 -4.59
CA THR A 318 -14.02 -32.28 -5.29
C THR A 318 -15.18 -31.52 -4.67
N ASN A 319 -15.22 -31.44 -3.35
CA ASN A 319 -16.33 -30.87 -2.58
C ASN A 319 -16.06 -29.43 -2.16
N TRP A 320 -17.12 -28.62 -2.16
CA TRP A 320 -17.12 -27.29 -1.54
C TRP A 320 -17.14 -27.43 -0.02
N GLN A 321 -16.45 -26.52 0.67
CA GLN A 321 -16.47 -26.40 2.11
C GLN A 321 -17.29 -25.17 2.50
N LEU A 322 -18.27 -25.34 3.39
CA LEU A 322 -18.96 -24.22 4.01
C LEU A 322 -17.97 -23.47 4.91
N ILE A 323 -17.90 -22.14 4.77
CA ILE A 323 -17.21 -21.29 5.73
C ILE A 323 -18.23 -20.91 6.81
N ALA A 324 -19.14 -20.00 6.50
CA ALA A 324 -20.26 -19.69 7.37
C ALA A 324 -21.47 -19.21 6.57
N SER A 325 -22.63 -19.29 7.22
CA SER A 325 -23.88 -18.67 6.83
C SER A 325 -24.28 -17.69 7.92
N PHE A 326 -24.39 -16.41 7.58
CA PHE A 326 -24.74 -15.33 8.49
C PHE A 326 -26.05 -14.67 8.06
N LYS A 327 -26.93 -14.39 9.02
CA LYS A 327 -28.14 -13.57 8.80
C LYS A 327 -27.85 -12.14 9.23
N ARG A 328 -28.02 -11.21 8.30
CA ARG A 328 -27.93 -9.76 8.55
C ARG A 328 -29.35 -9.20 8.74
N PRO A 329 -29.69 -8.65 9.92
CA PRO A 329 -30.99 -8.02 10.16
C PRO A 329 -31.16 -6.71 9.38
N LYS A 330 -32.40 -6.21 9.33
CA LYS A 330 -32.77 -4.92 8.72
C LYS A 330 -32.23 -4.74 7.30
N THR A 331 -32.22 -5.84 6.55
CA THR A 331 -31.63 -5.94 5.21
C THR A 331 -32.45 -6.91 4.38
N THR A 332 -32.95 -6.47 3.22
CA THR A 332 -33.66 -7.35 2.27
C THR A 332 -33.04 -7.14 0.88
N THR A 333 -32.00 -7.90 0.55
CA THR A 333 -31.26 -7.68 -0.69
C THR A 333 -30.58 -8.93 -1.24
N TYR A 334 -30.44 -8.99 -2.56
CA TYR A 334 -29.51 -9.89 -3.25
C TYR A 334 -28.11 -9.26 -3.29
N LEU A 335 -27.11 -9.98 -3.79
CA LEU A 335 -25.74 -9.44 -3.85
C LEU A 335 -25.69 -8.18 -4.71
N LYS A 336 -25.03 -7.15 -4.18
CA LYS A 336 -24.76 -5.87 -4.84
C LYS A 336 -23.30 -5.49 -4.64
N SER A 337 -22.84 -4.55 -5.47
CA SER A 337 -21.50 -3.95 -5.36
C SER A 337 -20.40 -5.01 -5.32
N LEU A 338 -20.35 -5.90 -6.31
CA LEU A 338 -19.39 -6.99 -6.35
C LEU A 338 -17.96 -6.46 -6.57
N TYR A 339 -16.99 -6.96 -5.81
CA TYR A 339 -15.60 -6.53 -5.93
C TYR A 339 -14.59 -7.57 -5.46
N SER A 340 -13.34 -7.36 -5.83
CA SER A 340 -12.15 -8.01 -5.26
C SER A 340 -11.16 -6.94 -4.84
N PHE A 341 -10.24 -7.26 -3.91
CA PHE A 341 -9.14 -6.35 -3.56
C PHE A 341 -7.85 -7.06 -3.19
N LEU A 342 -6.76 -6.30 -3.26
CA LEU A 342 -5.46 -6.65 -2.73
C LEU A 342 -5.06 -5.59 -1.69
N GLU A 343 -4.84 -6.04 -0.47
CA GLU A 343 -4.49 -5.20 0.67
C GLU A 343 -3.21 -5.68 1.34
N ASN A 344 -2.44 -4.72 1.87
CA ASN A 344 -1.46 -4.98 2.91
C ASN A 344 -1.97 -4.43 4.26
N PHE A 345 -2.09 -5.29 5.27
CA PHE A 345 -2.47 -4.94 6.64
C PHE A 345 -1.28 -4.81 7.60
N THR A 346 -0.04 -4.85 7.11
CA THR A 346 1.17 -4.77 7.93
C THR A 346 2.16 -3.70 7.37
N PRO A 347 2.41 -2.59 8.09
CA PRO A 347 3.34 -1.54 7.65
C PRO A 347 4.74 -2.05 7.29
N GLN A 348 5.23 -3.05 8.01
CA GLN A 348 6.57 -3.63 7.91
C GLN A 348 6.88 -4.24 6.55
N THR A 349 5.86 -4.63 5.79
CA THR A 349 6.00 -5.31 4.49
C THR A 349 5.49 -4.45 3.32
N GLY A 350 5.22 -3.17 3.53
CA GLY A 350 4.75 -2.26 2.47
C GLY A 350 5.82 -1.89 1.44
N ASN A 351 7.10 -2.16 1.72
CA ASN A 351 8.19 -2.10 0.75
C ASN A 351 8.37 -3.39 -0.08
N ILE A 352 7.48 -4.38 0.10
CA ILE A 352 7.49 -5.64 -0.63
C ILE A 352 6.25 -5.69 -1.52
N GLN A 353 6.47 -5.94 -2.80
CA GLN A 353 5.40 -6.03 -3.79
C GLN A 353 4.51 -7.25 -3.55
N ARG A 354 3.22 -7.10 -3.87
CA ARG A 354 2.25 -8.19 -3.92
C ARG A 354 1.52 -8.18 -5.24
N GLU A 355 1.07 -9.35 -5.67
CA GLU A 355 0.26 -9.52 -6.88
C GLU A 355 -0.77 -10.63 -6.67
N VAL A 356 -1.90 -10.52 -7.35
CA VAL A 356 -2.94 -11.54 -7.40
C VAL A 356 -3.68 -11.49 -8.73
N ASP A 357 -4.05 -12.67 -9.23
CA ASP A 357 -4.85 -12.84 -10.42
C ASP A 357 -6.27 -13.29 -10.04
N PHE A 358 -7.28 -12.68 -10.69
CA PHE A 358 -8.69 -13.06 -10.57
C PHE A 358 -9.23 -13.54 -11.93
N SER A 359 -9.79 -14.74 -11.97
CA SER A 359 -10.34 -15.35 -13.19
C SER A 359 -11.77 -15.84 -13.03
N ASN A 360 -12.43 -16.05 -14.17
CA ASN A 360 -13.69 -16.78 -14.25
C ASN A 360 -14.81 -16.20 -13.34
N GLN A 361 -15.05 -14.88 -13.42
CA GLN A 361 -16.10 -14.25 -12.63
C GLN A 361 -17.49 -14.57 -13.21
N TRP A 362 -18.41 -15.05 -12.37
CA TRP A 362 -19.78 -15.34 -12.77
C TRP A 362 -20.77 -14.95 -11.68
N VAL A 363 -21.96 -14.51 -12.08
CA VAL A 363 -23.13 -14.40 -11.19
C VAL A 363 -24.18 -15.40 -11.58
N ARG A 364 -24.93 -15.91 -10.60
CA ARG A 364 -26.17 -16.67 -10.84
C ARG A 364 -27.34 -15.87 -10.33
N SER A 365 -28.33 -15.61 -11.19
CA SER A 365 -29.55 -14.91 -10.78
C SER A 365 -30.40 -15.78 -9.85
N ARG A 366 -31.37 -15.16 -9.15
CA ARG A 366 -32.43 -15.87 -8.41
C ARG A 366 -33.19 -16.90 -9.24
N ASP A 367 -33.34 -16.67 -10.54
CA ASP A 367 -34.03 -17.56 -11.48
C ASP A 367 -33.10 -18.68 -11.99
N GLY A 368 -31.86 -18.69 -11.49
CA GLY A 368 -30.90 -19.73 -11.70
C GLY A 368 -30.04 -19.64 -12.94
N GLN A 369 -30.06 -18.49 -13.62
CA GLN A 369 -29.29 -18.24 -14.83
C GLN A 369 -27.88 -17.75 -14.49
N TRP A 370 -26.87 -18.45 -15.01
CA TRP A 370 -25.46 -18.04 -14.91
C TRP A 370 -25.13 -17.00 -15.96
N GLN A 371 -24.46 -15.92 -15.55
CA GLN A 371 -23.97 -14.86 -16.43
C GLN A 371 -22.52 -14.52 -16.12
N GLU A 372 -21.69 -14.48 -17.15
CA GLU A 372 -20.27 -14.17 -17.02
C GLU A 372 -20.07 -12.67 -16.78
N LEU A 373 -19.16 -12.32 -15.86
CA LEU A 373 -18.71 -10.95 -15.69
C LEU A 373 -17.36 -10.76 -16.39
N THR A 374 -17.35 -9.99 -17.48
CA THR A 374 -16.17 -9.73 -18.32
C THR A 374 -15.60 -8.32 -18.15
N LYS A 375 -16.28 -7.46 -17.40
CA LYS A 375 -15.89 -6.08 -17.14
C LYS A 375 -15.46 -5.92 -15.68
N ALA A 376 -14.50 -5.03 -15.44
CA ALA A 376 -14.13 -4.59 -14.10
C ALA A 376 -13.68 -3.12 -14.14
N GLN A 377 -13.89 -2.38 -13.05
CA GLN A 377 -13.30 -1.05 -12.88
C GLN A 377 -12.21 -1.10 -11.81
N PHE A 378 -10.99 -0.67 -12.17
CA PHE A 378 -9.87 -0.56 -11.26
C PHE A 378 -10.01 0.67 -10.36
N THR A 379 -9.86 0.49 -9.04
CA THR A 379 -9.91 1.59 -8.07
C THR A 379 -8.88 1.41 -6.96
N GLY A 380 -8.58 2.49 -6.23
CA GLY A 380 -7.64 2.51 -5.12
C GLY A 380 -8.26 3.12 -3.88
N ASP A 381 -7.64 2.84 -2.73
CA ASP A 381 -8.00 3.41 -1.43
C ASP A 381 -7.63 4.90 -1.31
N ASN A 382 -7.76 5.45 -0.10
CA ASN A 382 -7.42 6.84 0.17
C ASN A 382 -5.92 7.14 0.01
N THR A 383 -5.04 6.17 0.29
CA THR A 383 -3.58 6.31 0.14
C THR A 383 -3.21 6.51 -1.33
N ALA A 384 -3.84 5.76 -2.24
CA ALA A 384 -3.69 5.95 -3.68
C ALA A 384 -4.28 7.29 -4.14
N LYS A 385 -5.49 7.64 -3.67
CA LYS A 385 -6.17 8.90 -4.06
C LYS A 385 -5.42 10.16 -3.63
N LYS A 386 -4.75 10.13 -2.47
CA LYS A 386 -3.88 11.22 -2.01
C LYS A 386 -2.55 11.31 -2.78
N ALA A 387 -2.26 10.34 -3.64
CA ALA A 387 -0.97 10.21 -4.33
C ALA A 387 0.24 10.19 -3.37
N PHE A 388 0.05 9.71 -2.13
CA PHE A 388 1.15 9.53 -1.18
C PHE A 388 2.00 8.31 -1.55
N ARG A 389 1.35 7.30 -2.13
CA ARG A 389 1.96 6.09 -2.66
C ARG A 389 1.37 5.82 -4.05
N MET A 390 2.24 5.63 -5.04
CA MET A 390 1.93 5.47 -6.45
C MET A 390 2.27 4.07 -6.97
N ASP A 391 2.69 3.16 -6.09
CA ASP A 391 2.99 1.78 -6.41
C ASP A 391 1.72 0.90 -6.32
N TYR A 392 0.78 1.19 -7.21
CA TYR A 392 -0.47 0.47 -7.42
C TYR A 392 -0.74 0.21 -8.90
N ALA A 393 -1.24 -0.97 -9.23
CA ALA A 393 -1.62 -1.31 -10.60
C ALA A 393 -2.73 -2.36 -10.62
N GLY A 394 -3.48 -2.36 -11.71
CA GLY A 394 -4.45 -3.39 -12.05
C GLY A 394 -4.68 -3.40 -13.54
N GLY A 395 -5.09 -4.53 -14.08
CA GLY A 395 -5.21 -4.68 -15.52
C GLY A 395 -5.56 -6.09 -15.94
N LEU A 396 -5.22 -6.41 -17.19
CA LEU A 396 -5.37 -7.74 -17.78
C LEU A 396 -4.02 -8.44 -17.87
N LYS A 397 -4.03 -9.74 -17.58
CA LYS A 397 -2.89 -10.63 -17.75
C LYS A 397 -3.25 -11.74 -18.72
N ASP A 398 -2.37 -11.96 -19.69
CA ASP A 398 -2.52 -12.94 -20.78
C ASP A 398 -3.86 -12.83 -21.55
N ASN A 399 -4.50 -11.66 -21.55
CA ASN A 399 -5.86 -11.43 -22.09
C ASN A 399 -6.92 -12.42 -21.56
N LYS A 400 -6.75 -12.97 -20.35
CA LYS A 400 -7.66 -13.99 -19.80
C LYS A 400 -8.14 -13.70 -18.39
N ARG A 401 -7.32 -13.04 -17.59
CA ARG A 401 -7.57 -12.80 -16.16
C ARG A 401 -7.32 -11.34 -15.81
N PHE A 402 -8.03 -10.85 -14.81
CA PHE A 402 -7.69 -9.57 -14.21
C PHE A 402 -6.55 -9.76 -13.22
N PHE A 403 -5.73 -8.75 -13.00
CA PHE A 403 -4.73 -8.74 -11.92
C PHE A 403 -4.84 -7.48 -11.08
N LEU A 404 -4.39 -7.59 -9.83
CA LEU A 404 -4.09 -6.48 -8.95
C LEU A 404 -2.65 -6.61 -8.46
N ARG A 405 -1.95 -5.47 -8.33
CA ARG A 405 -0.59 -5.37 -7.84
C ARG A 405 -0.44 -4.10 -6.99
N ASN A 406 0.19 -4.20 -5.83
CA ASN A 406 0.50 -3.04 -5.01
C ASN A 406 1.80 -3.23 -4.21
N CYS A 407 2.22 -2.17 -3.53
CA CYS A 407 3.43 -2.12 -2.70
C CYS A 407 4.73 -2.35 -3.49
N GLY A 408 5.87 -2.26 -2.82
CA GLY A 408 7.17 -2.57 -3.42
C GLY A 408 7.79 -1.48 -4.27
N PHE A 409 7.18 -0.29 -4.34
CA PHE A 409 7.77 0.91 -4.93
C PHE A 409 8.18 0.76 -6.41
N PHE A 410 7.34 0.09 -7.20
CA PHE A 410 7.51 0.04 -8.66
C PHE A 410 7.05 1.34 -9.32
N ASP A 411 7.61 1.66 -10.49
CA ASP A 411 7.44 2.97 -11.14
C ASP A 411 6.11 3.15 -11.89
N THR A 412 5.64 2.08 -12.54
CA THR A 412 4.49 2.11 -13.46
C THR A 412 3.19 1.80 -12.72
N TYR A 413 2.23 2.73 -12.78
CA TYR A 413 0.94 2.59 -12.14
C TYR A 413 -0.21 2.60 -13.14
N THR A 414 -1.36 2.04 -12.76
CA THR A 414 -2.60 2.15 -13.53
C THR A 414 -3.39 3.36 -13.03
N PRO A 415 -3.86 4.27 -13.90
CA PRO A 415 -4.75 5.35 -13.49
C PRO A 415 -5.97 4.82 -12.74
N LEU A 416 -6.40 5.52 -11.68
CA LEU A 416 -7.60 5.12 -10.95
C LEU A 416 -8.84 5.30 -11.83
N LYS A 417 -9.85 4.46 -11.63
CA LYS A 417 -11.10 4.40 -12.41
C LYS A 417 -10.90 3.94 -13.87
N THR A 418 -9.81 3.26 -14.18
CA THR A 418 -9.66 2.57 -15.47
C THR A 418 -10.67 1.44 -15.58
N ASP A 419 -11.48 1.45 -16.63
CA ASP A 419 -12.34 0.33 -17.00
C ASP A 419 -11.53 -0.72 -17.76
N LEU A 420 -11.74 -1.98 -17.40
CA LEU A 420 -11.05 -3.16 -17.90
C LEU A 420 -12.07 -4.12 -18.49
N THR A 421 -11.74 -4.75 -19.62
CA THR A 421 -12.61 -5.76 -20.27
C THR A 421 -11.76 -6.93 -20.72
N ARG A 422 -12.09 -8.15 -20.25
CA ARG A 422 -11.50 -9.39 -20.74
C ARG A 422 -12.39 -10.03 -21.82
N PRO A 423 -11.83 -10.81 -22.76
CA PRO A 423 -12.61 -11.68 -23.62
C PRO A 423 -13.51 -12.63 -22.81
N ALA A 424 -14.71 -12.88 -23.33
CA ALA A 424 -15.65 -13.84 -22.75
C ALA A 424 -15.10 -15.27 -22.81
N GLN A 425 -15.35 -16.04 -21.76
CA GLN A 425 -15.05 -17.45 -21.64
C GLN A 425 -16.35 -18.14 -21.22
N PRO A 426 -17.24 -18.48 -22.18
CA PRO A 426 -18.64 -18.83 -21.91
C PRO A 426 -18.83 -20.25 -21.34
N GLN A 427 -17.88 -20.71 -20.52
CA GLN A 427 -17.99 -21.93 -19.74
C GLN A 427 -18.33 -21.56 -18.31
N SER A 428 -19.61 -21.67 -17.97
CA SER A 428 -20.08 -21.45 -16.61
C SER A 428 -19.47 -22.46 -15.64
N PRO A 429 -19.31 -22.09 -14.36
CA PRO A 429 -18.83 -23.02 -13.36
C PRO A 429 -19.84 -24.17 -13.18
N ASN A 430 -19.37 -25.41 -13.33
CA ASN A 430 -20.18 -26.61 -13.08
C ASN A 430 -20.38 -26.81 -11.56
N ILE A 431 -21.42 -26.18 -11.01
CA ILE A 431 -21.77 -26.22 -9.58
C ILE A 431 -23.23 -26.59 -9.45
N ASN A 432 -23.51 -27.74 -8.82
CA ASN A 432 -24.85 -28.06 -8.38
C ASN A 432 -25.11 -27.37 -7.02
N VAL A 433 -25.71 -26.18 -7.08
CA VAL A 433 -25.97 -25.36 -5.87
C VAL A 433 -26.96 -26.00 -4.90
N ALA A 434 -27.74 -26.99 -5.33
CA ALA A 434 -28.72 -27.68 -4.49
C ALA A 434 -28.10 -28.70 -3.53
N VAL A 435 -26.84 -29.10 -3.77
CA VAL A 435 -26.13 -30.11 -2.96
C VAL A 435 -24.92 -29.53 -2.24
N LEU A 436 -24.85 -28.20 -2.11
CA LEU A 436 -23.85 -27.54 -1.27
C LEU A 436 -24.14 -27.84 0.22
N PRO A 437 -23.09 -27.97 1.06
CA PRO A 437 -23.22 -28.33 2.47
C PRO A 437 -23.99 -27.33 3.34
#